data_AF-A0A961MEU2-F1
#
_entry.id   AF-A0A961MEU2-F1
#
_cell.length_a   1.000
_cell.length_b   1.000
_cell.length_c   1.000
_cell.angle_alpha   90.00
_cell.angle_beta   90.00
_cell.angle_gamma   90.00
#
_symmetry.space_group_name_H-M   'P 1'
#
loop_
_entity.id
_entity.type
_entity.pdbx_description
1 polymer ?
#
loop_
_entity_poly.entity_id
_entity_poly.type
_entity_poly.pdbx_seq_one_letter_code
_entity_poly.pdbx_strand_id
1 'polypeptide(L)'
;MNMEKFTERSRGFIQAAQTIAMREGHQRVLPEHLLKALMDDDQGLSANLIRRAGGEPQRVIEAVDLAVSKLPKVSGGEGQVYVEQSLVRVLDEAEKIARKAGDSFVPVERILMALAVVNTRAKDALDAGAVTAMSLNSAINDIRKGRTADSASAEEGYDALKKYARDLTEAAEEGKIDPIIGRDEEIRRTMQVLSRRTKNNPVLIGEPGVGKTAIAEG
;
A
#
# COMPACT_ATOMS: atom_id res chain seq x y z
N MET A 1 -2.21 -21.73 -10.26
CA MET A 1 -2.52 -20.42 -9.64
C MET A 1 -3.99 -20.08 -9.90
N ASN A 2 -4.78 -19.78 -8.87
CA ASN A 2 -6.18 -19.34 -9.01
C ASN A 2 -6.27 -17.82 -8.78
N MET A 3 -6.58 -17.04 -9.83
CA MET A 3 -6.67 -15.57 -9.72
C MET A 3 -7.78 -15.10 -8.79
N GLU A 4 -8.83 -15.90 -8.59
CA GLU A 4 -9.98 -15.53 -7.75
C GLU A 4 -9.61 -15.41 -6.27
N LYS A 5 -8.47 -15.98 -5.88
CA LYS A 5 -7.93 -15.85 -4.52
C LYS A 5 -7.19 -14.55 -4.28
N PHE A 6 -6.98 -13.73 -5.30
CA PHE A 6 -6.35 -12.43 -5.15
C PHE A 6 -7.43 -11.37 -4.96
N THR A 7 -7.14 -10.38 -4.12
CA THR A 7 -8.02 -9.21 -3.98
C THR A 7 -8.14 -8.48 -5.31
N GLU A 8 -9.16 -7.62 -5.44
CA GLU A 8 -9.37 -6.80 -6.63
C GLU A 8 -8.16 -5.90 -6.92
N ARG A 9 -7.57 -5.29 -5.89
CA ARG A 9 -6.38 -4.46 -6.01
C ARG A 9 -5.16 -5.27 -6.47
N SER A 10 -4.92 -6.44 -5.87
CA SER A 10 -3.87 -7.37 -6.31
C SER A 10 -4.02 -7.78 -7.78
N ARG A 11 -5.23 -8.14 -8.21
CA ARG A 11 -5.51 -8.48 -9.61
C ARG A 11 -5.24 -7.30 -10.54
N GLY A 12 -5.61 -6.09 -10.12
CA GLY A 12 -5.29 -4.85 -10.82
C GLY A 12 -3.79 -4.67 -11.07
N PHE A 13 -2.94 -4.92 -10.06
CA PHE A 13 -1.49 -4.84 -10.23
C PHE A 13 -0.90 -5.94 -11.12
N ILE A 14 -1.44 -7.16 -11.06
CA ILE A 14 -1.03 -8.24 -11.97
C ILE A 14 -1.35 -7.85 -13.42
N GLN A 15 -2.53 -7.25 -13.66
CA GLN A 15 -2.89 -6.75 -14.98
C GLN A 15 -2.01 -5.56 -15.41
N ALA A 16 -1.73 -4.62 -14.50
CA ALA A 16 -0.84 -3.50 -14.78
C ALA A 16 0.58 -3.98 -15.15
N ALA A 17 1.09 -5.04 -14.51
CA ALA A 17 2.36 -5.65 -14.86
C ALA A 17 2.38 -6.17 -16.32
N GLN A 18 1.27 -6.76 -16.79
CA GLN A 18 1.12 -7.16 -18.19
C GLN A 18 1.14 -5.96 -19.13
N THR A 19 0.43 -4.88 -18.78
CA THR A 19 0.42 -3.64 -19.54
C THR A 19 1.81 -3.00 -19.62
N ILE A 20 2.59 -3.01 -18.53
CA ILE A 20 3.96 -2.50 -18.54
C ILE A 20 4.84 -3.35 -19.45
N ALA A 21 4.75 -4.68 -19.38
CA ALA A 21 5.51 -5.56 -20.28
C ALA A 21 5.20 -5.29 -21.76
N MET A 22 3.92 -5.11 -22.11
CA MET A 22 3.49 -4.74 -23.46
C MET A 22 4.03 -3.37 -23.88
N ARG A 23 3.90 -2.36 -23.01
CA ARG A 23 4.34 -0.99 -23.28
C ARG A 23 5.85 -0.89 -23.50
N GLU A 24 6.63 -1.66 -22.75
CA GLU A 24 8.10 -1.66 -22.84
C GLU A 24 8.63 -2.58 -23.96
N GLY A 25 7.76 -3.33 -24.64
CA GLY A 25 8.15 -4.25 -25.70
C GLY A 25 8.75 -5.56 -25.20
N HIS A 26 8.39 -6.01 -24.00
CA HIS A 26 8.86 -7.27 -23.42
C HIS A 26 7.88 -8.40 -23.75
N GLN A 27 8.38 -9.50 -24.31
CA GLN A 27 7.56 -10.67 -24.69
C GLN A 27 7.11 -11.50 -23.47
N ARG A 28 7.70 -11.26 -22.30
CA ARG A 28 7.41 -11.98 -21.06
C ARG A 28 7.10 -11.03 -19.92
N VAL A 29 6.04 -11.34 -19.18
CA VAL A 29 5.73 -10.70 -17.90
C VAL A 29 6.61 -11.35 -16.85
N LEU A 30 7.43 -10.53 -16.21
CA LEU A 30 8.40 -10.92 -15.21
C LEU A 30 8.10 -10.24 -13.86
N PRO A 31 8.63 -10.74 -12.73
CA PRO A 31 8.46 -10.14 -11.40
C PRO A 31 8.80 -8.65 -11.32
N GLU A 32 9.77 -8.19 -12.11
CA GLU A 32 10.20 -6.78 -12.16
C GLU A 32 9.07 -5.87 -12.66
N HIS A 33 8.22 -6.34 -13.58
CA HIS A 33 7.05 -5.59 -14.03
C HIS A 33 5.99 -5.47 -12.95
N LEU A 34 5.82 -6.54 -12.15
CA LEU A 34 4.89 -6.52 -11.02
C LEU A 34 5.39 -5.58 -9.93
N LEU A 35 6.68 -5.64 -9.58
CA LEU A 35 7.27 -4.69 -8.65
C LEU A 35 7.15 -3.26 -9.17
N LYS A 36 7.43 -3.01 -10.46
CA LYS A 36 7.25 -1.69 -11.05
C LYS A 36 5.80 -1.21 -10.95
N ALA A 37 4.82 -2.05 -11.29
CA ALA A 37 3.41 -1.71 -11.15
C ALA A 37 3.03 -1.35 -9.71
N LEU A 38 3.59 -2.06 -8.73
CA LEU A 38 3.37 -1.79 -7.30
C LEU A 38 4.00 -0.48 -6.82
N MET A 39 5.13 -0.08 -7.40
CA MET A 39 5.86 1.13 -7.03
C MET A 39 5.34 2.37 -7.77
N ASP A 40 4.81 2.21 -8.99
CA ASP A 40 4.14 3.24 -9.78
C ASP A 40 2.69 3.51 -9.29
N ASP A 41 2.24 2.89 -8.20
CA ASP A 41 0.90 3.10 -7.62
C ASP A 41 0.73 4.54 -7.10
N ASP A 42 -0.16 5.32 -7.72
CA ASP A 42 -0.51 6.68 -7.31
C ASP A 42 -1.01 6.76 -5.85
N GLN A 43 -1.61 5.68 -5.34
CA GLN A 43 -2.10 5.63 -3.97
C GLN A 43 -0.98 5.35 -2.95
N GLY A 44 0.21 4.95 -3.43
CA GLY A 44 1.44 4.83 -2.68
C GLY A 44 1.45 3.73 -1.62
N LEU A 45 0.64 2.67 -1.76
CA LEU A 45 0.51 1.64 -0.73
C LEU A 45 1.85 0.94 -0.45
N SER A 46 2.49 0.43 -1.49
CA SER A 46 3.79 -0.26 -1.42
C SER A 46 4.91 0.66 -0.91
N ALA A 47 4.97 1.89 -1.42
CA ALA A 47 5.99 2.87 -1.01
C ALA A 47 5.85 3.25 0.48
N ASN A 48 4.62 3.47 0.96
CA ASN A 48 4.37 3.75 2.37
C ASN A 48 4.69 2.54 3.26
N LEU A 49 4.37 1.33 2.82
CA LEU A 49 4.70 0.12 3.56
C LEU A 49 6.22 -0.08 3.66
N ILE A 50 6.95 0.13 2.57
CA ILE A 50 8.42 0.09 2.56
C ILE A 50 9.01 1.11 3.54
N ARG A 51 8.51 2.36 3.53
CA ARG A 51 8.99 3.41 4.46
C ARG A 51 8.74 3.02 5.92
N ARG A 52 7.57 2.45 6.24
CA ARG A 52 7.25 1.94 7.58
C ARG A 52 8.11 0.76 7.99
N ALA A 53 8.52 -0.08 7.03
CA ALA A 53 9.46 -1.17 7.26
C ALA A 53 10.92 -0.68 7.44
N GLY A 54 11.18 0.63 7.35
CA GLY A 54 12.52 1.22 7.48
C GLY A 54 13.34 1.19 6.19
N GLY A 55 12.72 0.87 5.05
CA GLY A 55 13.36 0.89 3.73
C GLY A 55 13.25 2.22 3.01
N GLU A 56 13.90 2.31 1.84
CA GLU A 56 13.97 3.51 1.01
C GLU A 56 13.24 3.30 -0.34
N PRO A 57 11.97 3.74 -0.48
CA PRO A 57 11.15 3.47 -1.67
C PRO A 57 11.74 4.03 -2.97
N GLN A 58 12.38 5.20 -2.90
CA GLN A 58 13.02 5.85 -4.06
C GLN A 58 14.10 4.96 -4.68
N ARG A 59 14.96 4.33 -3.87
CA ARG A 59 15.96 3.39 -4.38
C ARG A 59 15.35 2.14 -4.99
N VAL A 60 14.22 1.66 -4.47
CA VAL A 60 13.50 0.53 -5.06
C VAL A 60 12.97 0.91 -6.44
N ILE A 61 12.41 2.11 -6.60
CA ILE A 61 11.93 2.65 -7.89
C ILE A 61 13.09 2.72 -8.88
N GLU A 62 14.19 3.37 -8.51
CA GLU A 62 15.36 3.51 -9.37
C GLU A 62 15.93 2.14 -9.79
N ALA A 63 16.03 1.20 -8.85
CA ALA A 63 16.58 -0.12 -9.11
C ALA A 63 15.65 -0.97 -10.00
N VAL A 64 14.33 -0.93 -9.78
CA VAL A 64 13.37 -1.69 -10.60
C VAL A 64 13.27 -1.10 -12.00
N ASP A 65 13.30 0.22 -12.15
CA ASP A 65 13.32 0.88 -13.47
C ASP A 65 14.58 0.52 -14.25
N LEU A 66 15.73 0.50 -13.59
CA LEU A 66 16.96 0.02 -14.19
C LEU A 66 16.89 -1.46 -14.57
N ALA A 67 16.27 -2.31 -13.73
CA ALA A 67 16.11 -3.74 -14.02
C ALA A 67 15.20 -3.98 -15.23
N VAL A 68 14.08 -3.26 -15.31
CA VAL A 68 13.11 -3.33 -16.43
C VAL A 68 13.73 -2.80 -17.72
N SER A 69 14.46 -1.68 -17.68
CA SER A 69 15.10 -1.09 -18.88
C SER A 69 16.17 -1.99 -19.51
N LYS A 70 16.79 -2.88 -18.72
CA LYS A 70 17.80 -3.84 -19.18
C LYS A 70 17.21 -5.11 -19.80
N LEU A 71 15.89 -5.28 -19.79
CA LEU A 71 15.25 -6.46 -20.36
C LEU A 71 15.30 -6.42 -21.90
N PRO A 72 15.43 -7.59 -22.57
CA PRO A 72 15.40 -7.66 -24.02
C PRO A 72 14.05 -7.20 -24.58
N LYS A 73 14.08 -6.25 -25.52
CA LYS A 73 12.91 -5.76 -26.24
C LYS A 73 12.71 -6.55 -27.54
N VAL A 74 11.47 -6.88 -27.86
CA VAL A 74 11.08 -7.61 -29.07
C VAL A 74 10.27 -6.70 -29.97
N SER A 75 10.69 -6.56 -31.22
CA SER A 75 9.97 -5.84 -32.27
C SER A 75 9.36 -6.82 -33.27
N GLY A 76 8.11 -6.60 -33.69
CA GLY A 76 7.49 -7.33 -34.80
C GLY A 76 6.82 -8.67 -34.46
N GLY A 77 6.60 -8.98 -33.18
CA GLY A 77 5.82 -10.15 -32.75
C GLY A 77 4.34 -9.83 -32.59
N GLU A 78 3.45 -10.76 -32.97
CA GLU A 78 1.99 -10.67 -32.77
C GLU A 78 1.63 -10.72 -31.27
N GLY A 79 1.77 -9.58 -30.59
CA GLY A 79 0.92 -9.05 -29.51
C GLY A 79 0.74 -9.82 -28.19
N GLN A 80 1.06 -11.12 -28.10
CA GLN A 80 0.83 -11.90 -26.89
C GLN A 80 2.06 -11.91 -25.98
N VAL A 81 1.86 -11.43 -24.75
CA VAL A 81 2.86 -11.50 -23.68
C VAL A 81 2.60 -12.72 -22.83
N TYR A 82 3.65 -13.50 -22.57
CA TYR A 82 3.55 -14.72 -21.77
C TYR A 82 3.96 -14.46 -20.33
N VAL A 83 3.25 -15.04 -19.37
CA VAL A 83 3.67 -15.01 -17.95
C VAL A 83 4.87 -15.93 -17.77
N GLU A 84 5.96 -15.41 -17.21
CA GLU A 84 7.16 -16.19 -16.95
C GLU A 84 7.06 -16.98 -15.63
N GLN A 85 7.78 -18.10 -15.54
CA GLN A 85 7.66 -19.05 -14.42
C GLN A 85 8.13 -18.49 -13.07
N SER A 86 9.11 -17.59 -13.02
CA SER A 86 9.48 -16.86 -11.80
C SER A 86 8.34 -15.96 -11.29
N LEU A 87 7.55 -15.33 -12.17
CA LEU A 87 6.36 -14.60 -11.75
C LEU A 87 5.29 -15.55 -11.16
N VAL A 88 5.07 -16.71 -11.77
CA VAL A 88 4.19 -17.73 -11.18
C VAL A 88 4.67 -18.15 -9.79
N ARG A 89 5.98 -18.37 -9.62
CA ARG A 89 6.57 -18.72 -8.31
C ARG A 89 6.36 -17.62 -7.25
N VAL A 90 6.51 -16.35 -7.62
CA VAL A 90 6.23 -15.21 -6.72
C VAL A 90 4.77 -15.24 -6.26
N LEU A 91 3.85 -15.44 -7.19
CA LEU A 91 2.42 -15.41 -6.89
C LEU A 91 1.96 -16.62 -6.06
N ASP A 92 2.49 -17.81 -6.34
CA ASP A 92 2.27 -18.99 -5.51
C ASP A 92 2.85 -18.81 -4.10
N GLU A 93 4.00 -18.12 -3.96
CA GLU A 93 4.56 -17.80 -2.65
C GLU A 93 3.72 -16.76 -1.90
N ALA A 94 3.18 -15.75 -2.59
CA ALA A 94 2.24 -14.80 -2.01
C ALA A 94 0.99 -15.49 -1.44
N GLU A 95 0.44 -16.48 -2.16
CA GLU A 95 -0.68 -17.28 -1.67
C GLU A 95 -0.31 -18.09 -0.41
N LYS A 96 0.89 -18.67 -0.34
CA LYS A 96 1.36 -19.39 0.86
C LYS A 96 1.52 -18.45 2.06
N ILE A 97 2.10 -17.26 1.85
CA ILE A 97 2.29 -16.27 2.91
C ILE A 97 0.93 -15.79 3.42
N ALA A 98 -0.01 -15.47 2.52
CA ALA A 98 -1.37 -15.07 2.86
C ALA A 98 -2.08 -16.13 3.72
N ARG A 99 -2.09 -17.40 3.28
CA ARG A 99 -2.71 -18.49 4.06
C ARG A 99 -2.07 -18.66 5.44
N LYS A 100 -0.74 -18.57 5.54
CA LYS A 100 -0.04 -18.64 6.84
C LYS A 100 -0.43 -17.51 7.79
N ALA A 101 -0.78 -16.35 7.24
CA ALA A 101 -1.25 -15.20 8.01
C ALA A 101 -2.75 -15.24 8.33
N GLY A 102 -3.48 -16.28 7.90
CA GLY A 102 -4.91 -16.41 8.10
C GLY A 102 -5.76 -15.65 7.08
N ASP A 103 -5.16 -15.20 5.98
CA ASP A 103 -5.87 -14.48 4.93
C ASP A 103 -6.65 -15.42 4.00
N SER A 104 -7.91 -15.08 3.73
CA SER A 104 -8.74 -15.81 2.76
C SER A 104 -8.43 -15.40 1.32
N PHE A 105 -8.01 -14.15 1.11
CA PHE A 105 -7.55 -13.58 -0.15
C PHE A 105 -6.10 -13.12 -0.07
N VAL A 106 -5.42 -12.96 -1.20
CA VAL A 106 -4.04 -12.46 -1.29
C VAL A 106 -4.06 -10.94 -1.54
N PRO A 107 -3.83 -10.10 -0.52
CA PRO A 107 -3.74 -8.65 -0.68
C PRO A 107 -2.36 -8.22 -1.18
N VAL A 108 -2.24 -6.95 -1.55
CA VAL A 108 -1.05 -6.39 -2.21
C VAL A 108 0.20 -6.49 -1.34
N GLU A 109 0.07 -6.29 -0.02
CA GLU A 109 1.22 -6.40 0.87
C GLU A 109 1.82 -7.82 0.93
N ARG A 110 1.02 -8.87 0.66
CA ARG A 110 1.50 -10.26 0.62
C ARG A 110 2.25 -10.54 -0.69
N ILE A 111 1.83 -9.91 -1.79
CA ILE A 111 2.58 -9.93 -3.06
C ILE A 111 3.94 -9.25 -2.89
N LEU A 112 3.96 -8.05 -2.28
CA LEU A 112 5.21 -7.32 -2.03
C LEU A 112 6.16 -8.14 -1.15
N MET A 113 5.64 -8.78 -0.10
CA MET A 113 6.43 -9.67 0.75
C MET A 113 6.97 -10.88 -0.03
N ALA A 114 6.19 -11.47 -0.94
CA ALA A 114 6.64 -12.59 -1.77
C ALA A 114 7.76 -12.18 -2.75
N LEU A 115 7.70 -10.98 -3.32
CA LEU A 115 8.77 -10.41 -4.15
C LEU A 115 10.08 -10.27 -3.37
N ALA A 116 10.02 -9.99 -2.07
CA ALA A 116 11.20 -9.94 -1.19
C ALA A 116 11.74 -11.33 -0.78
N VAL A 117 11.01 -12.41 -1.07
CA VAL A 117 11.40 -13.80 -0.71
C VAL A 117 11.97 -14.54 -1.92
N VAL A 118 11.34 -14.41 -3.09
CA VAL A 118 11.72 -15.19 -4.28
C VAL A 118 12.91 -14.54 -4.99
N ASN A 119 14.01 -15.28 -5.14
CA ASN A 119 15.24 -14.81 -5.80
C ASN A 119 14.99 -14.46 -7.28
N THR A 120 14.87 -13.15 -7.54
CA THR A 120 14.54 -12.51 -8.82
C THR A 120 15.20 -11.13 -8.85
N ARG A 121 15.27 -10.43 -9.99
CA ARG A 121 15.82 -9.06 -9.99
C ARG A 121 14.89 -8.07 -9.29
N ALA A 122 13.62 -8.41 -9.13
CA ALA A 122 12.70 -7.67 -8.27
C ALA A 122 13.13 -7.73 -6.80
N LYS A 123 13.61 -8.88 -6.32
CA LYS A 123 14.20 -8.99 -4.98
C LYS A 123 15.47 -8.13 -4.87
N ASP A 124 16.35 -8.18 -5.87
CA ASP A 124 17.57 -7.36 -5.87
C ASP A 124 17.24 -5.85 -5.79
N ALA A 125 16.17 -5.41 -6.47
CA ALA A 125 15.68 -4.03 -6.39
C ALA A 125 15.11 -3.67 -5.01
N LEU A 126 14.41 -4.61 -4.35
CA LEU A 126 13.94 -4.44 -2.98
C LEU A 126 15.12 -4.39 -1.98
N ASP A 127 16.12 -5.25 -2.16
CA ASP A 127 17.34 -5.27 -1.33
C ASP A 127 18.12 -3.95 -1.48
N ALA A 128 18.15 -3.33 -2.67
CA ALA A 128 18.78 -2.03 -2.89
C ALA A 128 18.12 -0.89 -2.08
N GLY A 129 16.84 -1.02 -1.75
CA GLY A 129 16.11 -0.15 -0.84
C GLY A 129 16.12 -0.61 0.62
N ALA A 130 17.00 -1.54 1.00
CA ALA A 130 17.06 -2.16 2.32
C ALA A 130 15.76 -2.84 2.77
N VAL A 131 14.94 -3.31 1.82
CA VAL A 131 13.65 -3.95 2.09
C VAL A 131 13.84 -5.45 2.28
N THR A 132 13.49 -5.96 3.47
CA THR A 132 13.53 -7.40 3.75
C THR A 132 12.13 -7.94 4.02
N ALA A 133 11.90 -9.22 3.70
CA ALA A 133 10.63 -9.89 4.01
C ALA A 133 10.28 -9.83 5.51
N MET A 134 11.29 -9.86 6.39
CA MET A 134 11.10 -9.73 7.84
C MET A 134 10.61 -8.33 8.24
N SER A 135 11.26 -7.28 7.72
CA SER A 135 10.87 -5.89 7.98
C SER A 135 9.47 -5.58 7.46
N LEU A 136 9.13 -6.08 6.26
CA LEU A 136 7.79 -5.96 5.68
C LEU A 136 6.76 -6.67 6.55
N ASN A 137 7.03 -7.90 6.99
CA ASN A 137 6.09 -8.65 7.82
C ASN A 137 5.79 -7.94 9.14
N SER A 138 6.79 -7.31 9.77
CA SER A 138 6.58 -6.49 10.98
C SER A 138 5.66 -5.30 10.67
N ALA A 139 5.99 -4.50 9.65
CA ALA A 139 5.20 -3.33 9.27
C ALA A 139 3.75 -3.69 8.86
N ILE A 140 3.57 -4.82 8.17
CA ILE A 140 2.25 -5.36 7.82
C ILE A 140 1.45 -5.68 9.08
N ASN A 141 2.04 -6.40 10.04
CA ASN A 141 1.35 -6.76 11.28
C ASN A 141 0.93 -5.52 12.08
N ASP A 142 1.78 -4.50 12.12
CA ASP A 142 1.50 -3.23 12.81
C ASP A 142 0.35 -2.44 12.16
N ILE A 143 0.27 -2.44 10.82
CA ILE A 143 -0.83 -1.78 10.09
C ILE A 143 -2.14 -2.55 10.27
N ARG A 144 -2.07 -3.88 10.18
CA ARG A 144 -3.25 -4.73 10.14
C ARG A 144 -3.85 -4.92 11.53
N LYS A 145 -3.05 -4.88 12.61
CA LYS A 145 -3.51 -5.04 14.00
C LYS A 145 -4.45 -6.24 14.18
N GLY A 146 -4.12 -7.35 13.53
CA GLY A 146 -4.91 -8.59 13.55
C GLY A 146 -6.05 -8.67 12.51
N ARG A 147 -6.27 -7.67 11.67
CA ARG A 147 -7.24 -7.74 10.55
C ARG A 147 -6.76 -8.70 9.46
N THR A 148 -7.65 -9.55 8.99
CA THR A 148 -7.47 -10.53 7.90
C THR A 148 -8.10 -10.05 6.59
N ALA A 149 -7.57 -10.51 5.45
CA ALA A 149 -8.12 -10.20 4.14
C ALA A 149 -9.19 -11.25 3.77
N ASP A 150 -10.42 -11.03 4.25
CA ASP A 150 -11.51 -12.02 4.14
C ASP A 150 -12.49 -11.78 2.99
N SER A 151 -12.28 -10.72 2.22
CA SER A 151 -13.04 -10.43 1.01
C SER A 151 -12.13 -9.96 -0.13
N ALA A 152 -12.62 -10.04 -1.37
CA ALA A 152 -11.91 -9.54 -2.54
C ALA A 152 -11.66 -8.02 -2.49
N SER A 153 -12.48 -7.27 -1.75
CA SER A 153 -12.39 -5.82 -1.55
C SER A 153 -11.78 -5.42 -0.19
N ALA A 154 -11.15 -6.34 0.54
CA ALA A 154 -10.63 -6.10 1.90
C ALA A 154 -9.65 -4.91 1.98
N GLU A 155 -9.02 -4.54 0.87
CA GLU A 155 -8.07 -3.43 0.77
C GLU A 155 -8.73 -2.07 0.55
N GLU A 156 -9.98 -2.00 0.08
CA GLU A 156 -10.69 -0.72 -0.13
C GLU A 156 -11.01 -0.01 1.19
N GLY A 157 -11.23 -0.78 2.26
CA GLY A 157 -11.48 -0.22 3.60
C GLY A 157 -10.34 0.62 4.14
N TYR A 158 -9.10 0.42 3.65
CA TYR A 158 -7.95 1.24 4.03
C TYR A 158 -7.92 2.59 3.29
N ASP A 159 -8.51 2.67 2.09
CA ASP A 159 -8.53 3.85 1.23
C ASP A 159 -9.76 4.75 1.44
N ALA A 160 -10.81 4.22 2.08
CA ALA A 160 -12.04 4.99 2.35
C ALA A 160 -11.75 6.29 3.13
N LEU A 161 -10.78 6.28 4.05
CA LEU A 161 -10.36 7.48 4.76
C LEU A 161 -9.71 8.51 3.84
N LYS A 162 -8.85 8.09 2.90
CA LYS A 162 -8.25 9.03 1.93
C LYS A 162 -9.28 9.58 0.95
N LYS A 163 -10.23 8.75 0.53
CA LYS A 163 -11.23 9.12 -0.48
C LYS A 163 -12.36 9.99 0.07
N TYR A 164 -12.78 9.76 1.32
CA TYR A 164 -13.96 10.40 1.89
C TYR A 164 -13.68 11.22 3.15
N ALA A 165 -12.46 11.20 3.66
CA ALA A 165 -12.05 12.01 4.80
C ALA A 165 -10.79 12.83 4.48
N ARG A 166 -10.49 13.78 5.36
CA ARG A 166 -9.27 14.59 5.34
C ARG A 166 -8.52 14.29 6.63
N ASP A 167 -7.23 13.97 6.53
CA ASP A 167 -6.38 13.79 7.71
C ASP A 167 -5.98 15.18 8.26
N LEU A 168 -6.58 15.55 9.39
CA LEU A 168 -6.25 16.82 10.07
C LEU A 168 -4.94 16.73 10.85
N THR A 169 -4.48 15.54 11.22
CA THR A 169 -3.20 15.38 11.94
C THR A 169 -2.01 15.60 11.01
N GLU A 170 -2.06 15.05 9.80
CA GLU A 170 -1.06 15.31 8.75
C GLU A 170 -1.05 16.79 8.35
N ALA A 171 -2.23 17.41 8.17
CA ALA A 171 -2.32 18.82 7.83
C ALA A 171 -1.75 19.74 8.93
N ALA A 172 -1.90 19.38 10.21
CA ALA A 172 -1.28 20.10 11.32
C ALA A 172 0.25 19.99 11.29
N GLU A 173 0.79 18.79 11.05
CA GLU A 173 2.24 18.54 10.97
C GLU A 173 2.89 19.31 9.82
N GLU A 174 2.18 19.46 8.70
CA GLU A 174 2.59 20.28 7.56
C GLU A 174 2.38 21.80 7.74
N GLY A 175 1.81 22.24 8.87
CA GLY A 175 1.53 23.65 9.14
C GLY A 175 0.42 24.25 8.26
N LYS A 176 -0.48 23.41 7.73
CA LYS A 176 -1.62 23.82 6.88
C LYS A 176 -2.89 24.13 7.67
N ILE A 177 -2.82 24.10 9.01
CA ILE A 177 -3.91 24.48 9.91
C ILE A 177 -3.54 25.80 10.58
N ASP A 178 -4.45 26.77 10.51
CA ASP A 178 -4.27 28.07 11.16
C ASP A 178 -4.34 27.92 12.69
N PRO A 179 -3.54 28.71 13.44
CA PRO A 179 -3.58 28.67 14.90
C PRO A 179 -4.96 29.11 15.42
N ILE A 180 -5.54 28.29 16.29
CA ILE A 180 -6.86 28.54 16.87
C ILE A 180 -6.73 29.42 18.11
N ILE A 181 -7.51 30.50 18.16
CA ILE A 181 -7.48 31.49 19.23
C ILE A 181 -8.78 31.42 20.04
N GLY A 182 -8.66 31.31 21.36
CA GLY A 182 -9.80 31.45 22.28
C GLY A 182 -10.74 30.25 22.34
N ARG A 183 -10.27 29.04 21.99
CA ARG A 183 -11.03 27.77 22.08
C ARG A 183 -10.41 26.74 23.04
N ASP A 184 -9.49 27.19 23.90
CA ASP A 184 -8.71 26.31 24.77
C ASP A 184 -9.58 25.48 25.73
N GLU A 185 -10.68 26.05 26.23
CA GLU A 185 -11.58 25.34 27.14
C GLU A 185 -12.36 24.23 26.44
N GLU A 186 -12.91 24.51 25.24
CA GLU A 186 -13.66 23.54 24.45
C GLU A 186 -12.76 22.39 23.96
N ILE A 187 -11.53 22.70 23.50
CA ILE A 187 -10.54 21.70 23.08
C ILE A 187 -10.16 20.82 24.27
N ARG A 188 -9.82 21.43 25.42
CA ARG A 188 -9.47 20.70 26.64
C ARG A 188 -10.62 19.79 27.12
N ARG A 189 -11.86 20.26 27.02
CA ARG A 189 -13.03 19.46 27.39
C ARG A 189 -13.24 18.29 26.43
N THR A 190 -13.03 18.49 25.13
CA THR A 190 -13.12 17.45 24.10
C THR A 190 -12.08 16.35 24.36
N MET A 191 -10.82 16.73 24.61
CA MET A 191 -9.73 15.81 24.98
C MET A 191 -10.04 15.02 26.25
N GLN A 192 -10.63 15.68 27.27
CA GLN A 192 -11.04 15.00 28.50
C GLN A 192 -12.11 13.94 28.25
N VAL A 193 -13.06 14.19 27.34
CA VAL A 193 -14.10 13.21 26.98
C VAL A 193 -13.51 12.04 26.21
N LEU A 194 -12.67 12.30 25.20
CA LEU A 194 -12.00 11.27 24.39
C LEU A 194 -11.15 10.32 25.27
N SER A 195 -10.57 10.83 26.35
CA SER A 195 -9.72 10.07 27.27
C SER A 195 -10.50 9.17 28.27
N ARG A 196 -11.84 9.19 28.27
CA ARG A 196 -12.65 8.36 29.18
C ARG A 196 -12.70 6.91 28.73
N ARG A 197 -12.91 5.98 29.68
CA ARG A 197 -13.17 4.57 29.35
C ARG A 197 -14.58 4.30 28.86
N THR A 198 -15.56 5.09 29.31
CA THR A 198 -16.97 5.00 28.91
C THR A 198 -17.48 6.39 28.55
N LYS A 199 -18.43 6.45 27.60
CA LYS A 199 -18.94 7.72 27.04
C LYS A 199 -17.80 8.61 26.52
N ASN A 200 -16.94 8.03 25.69
CA ASN A 200 -15.73 8.64 25.15
C ASN A 200 -15.92 9.34 23.79
N ASN A 201 -17.17 9.50 23.35
CA ASN A 201 -17.50 10.19 22.10
C ASN A 201 -17.97 11.62 22.42
N PRO A 202 -17.15 12.66 22.16
CA PRO A 202 -17.56 14.05 22.35
C PRO A 202 -18.63 14.44 21.32
N VAL A 203 -19.57 15.30 21.75
CA VAL A 203 -20.59 15.87 20.88
C VAL A 203 -20.54 17.39 21.03
N LEU A 204 -20.14 18.07 19.95
CA LEU A 204 -20.09 19.54 19.90
C LEU A 204 -21.47 20.08 19.52
N ILE A 205 -22.08 20.85 20.42
CA ILE A 205 -23.42 21.40 20.23
C ILE A 205 -23.30 22.91 19.95
N GLY A 206 -23.99 23.38 18.91
CA GLY A 206 -24.05 24.80 18.55
C GLY A 206 -24.60 24.99 17.14
N GLU A 207 -24.95 26.23 16.79
CA GLU A 207 -25.45 26.58 15.46
C GLU A 207 -24.36 26.40 14.37
N PRO A 208 -24.73 26.13 13.10
CA PRO A 208 -23.78 26.15 12.00
C PRO A 208 -23.03 27.48 11.91
N GLY A 209 -21.73 27.46 11.64
CA GLY A 209 -20.91 28.68 11.48
C GLY A 209 -20.26 29.23 12.75
N VAL A 210 -20.57 28.72 13.95
CA VAL A 210 -19.96 29.21 15.21
C VAL A 210 -18.49 28.79 15.44
N GLY A 211 -17.85 28.17 14.44
CA GLY A 211 -16.46 27.72 14.54
C GLY A 211 -16.28 26.34 15.19
N LYS A 212 -17.26 25.43 15.08
CA LYS A 212 -17.11 24.04 15.57
C LYS A 212 -15.96 23.29 14.90
N THR A 213 -15.70 23.58 13.61
CA THR A 213 -14.59 22.99 12.87
C THR A 213 -13.23 23.35 13.47
N ALA A 214 -13.09 24.58 13.99
CA ALA A 214 -11.86 25.02 14.65
C ALA A 214 -11.54 24.19 15.90
N ILE A 215 -12.53 23.60 16.57
CA ILE A 215 -12.29 22.70 17.72
C ILE A 215 -11.82 21.31 17.26
N ALA A 216 -12.13 20.92 16.02
CA ALA A 216 -11.65 19.66 15.43
C ALA A 216 -10.26 19.81 14.80
N GLU A 217 -9.89 21.03 14.40
CA GLU A 217 -8.61 21.35 13.76
C GLU A 217 -7.46 21.57 14.76
N GLY A 218 -7.72 21.83 16.04
CA GLY A 218 -6.69 22.00 17.08
C GLY A 218 -7.04 21.35 18.40
#